data_AF-A0A955S0G7-F1
#
_entry.id   AF-A0A955S0G7-F1
#
_cell.length_a   1.000
_cell.length_b   1.000
_cell.length_c   1.000
_cell.angle_alpha   90.00
_cell.angle_beta   90.00
_cell.angle_gamma   90.00
#
_symmetry.space_group_name_H-M   'P 1'
#
loop_
_entity.id
_entity.type
_entity.pdbx_description
1 polymer ?
#
loop_
_entity_poly.entity_id
_entity_poly.type
_entity_poly.pdbx_seq_one_letter_code
_entity_poly.pdbx_strand_id
1 'polypeptide(L)'
;MLKRNQSKNRLQNRSFYKGQAIIEFTFSMVIVFLMIYGVMKVFQWTGLDLANRRIAHESLLVGDVLQDYSACQGYQSVVNSVTNEIYQECVDFNRGEEAAGPLKQIDSFFHMPTSMN
;
A
#
# COMPACT_ATOMS: atom_id res chain seq x y z
N MET A 1 -5.86 -67.15 34.94
CA MET A 1 -6.47 -65.81 35.08
C MET A 1 -5.66 -64.67 34.43
N LEU A 2 -4.33 -64.75 34.30
CA LEU A 2 -3.47 -63.67 33.77
C LEU A 2 -3.75 -63.20 32.31
N LYS A 3 -4.24 -64.08 31.43
CA LYS A 3 -4.50 -63.74 30.01
C LYS A 3 -5.58 -62.67 29.79
N ARG A 4 -6.58 -62.54 30.69
CA ARG A 4 -7.65 -61.53 30.55
C ARG A 4 -7.17 -60.10 30.80
N ASN A 5 -6.19 -59.91 31.69
CA ASN A 5 -5.67 -58.56 32.00
C ASN A 5 -4.81 -57.99 30.87
N GLN A 6 -4.04 -58.82 30.16
CA GLN A 6 -3.24 -58.33 29.03
C GLN A 6 -4.09 -57.90 27.82
N SER A 7 -5.26 -58.52 27.61
CA SER A 7 -6.17 -58.14 26.53
C SER A 7 -6.81 -56.76 26.78
N LYS A 8 -7.22 -56.48 28.02
CA LYS A 8 -7.78 -55.18 28.42
C LYS A 8 -6.78 -54.03 28.23
N ASN A 9 -5.53 -54.22 28.63
CA ASN A 9 -4.49 -53.18 28.46
C ASN A 9 -4.18 -52.87 26.98
N ARG A 10 -4.27 -53.87 26.08
CA ARG A 10 -4.07 -53.64 24.63
C ARG A 10 -5.24 -52.89 23.99
N LEU A 11 -6.48 -53.15 24.42
CA LEU A 11 -7.66 -52.43 23.94
C LEU A 11 -7.64 -50.97 24.38
N GLN A 12 -7.24 -50.72 25.63
CA GLN A 12 -7.13 -49.37 26.18
C GLN A 12 -6.04 -48.55 25.45
N ASN A 13 -4.88 -49.15 25.16
CA ASN A 13 -3.85 -48.51 24.34
C ASN A 13 -4.35 -48.15 22.94
N ARG A 14 -5.11 -49.03 22.27
CA ARG A 14 -5.65 -48.75 20.93
C ARG A 14 -6.65 -47.57 20.89
N SER A 15 -7.42 -47.32 21.95
CA SER A 15 -8.33 -46.16 21.96
C SER A 15 -7.58 -44.86 22.19
N PHE A 16 -6.47 -44.87 22.93
CA PHE A 16 -5.62 -43.71 23.14
C PHE A 16 -5.00 -43.21 21.83
N TYR A 17 -4.45 -44.12 21.02
CA TYR A 17 -3.89 -43.76 19.70
C TYR A 17 -4.93 -43.20 18.73
N LYS A 18 -6.19 -43.68 18.80
CA LYS A 18 -7.29 -43.14 17.97
C LYS A 18 -7.65 -41.71 18.39
N GLY A 19 -7.70 -41.43 19.70
CA GLY A 19 -7.98 -40.09 20.21
C GLY A 19 -6.89 -39.10 19.84
N GLN A 20 -5.61 -39.50 19.95
CA GLN A 20 -4.48 -38.68 19.55
C GLN A 20 -4.52 -38.31 18.07
N ALA A 21 -4.77 -39.27 17.18
CA ALA A 21 -4.86 -39.02 15.74
C ALA A 21 -5.97 -38.03 15.38
N ILE A 22 -7.11 -38.08 16.08
CA ILE A 22 -8.22 -37.13 15.86
C ILE A 22 -7.81 -35.72 16.27
N ILE A 23 -7.12 -35.56 17.40
CA ILE A 23 -6.68 -34.24 17.88
C ILE A 23 -5.61 -33.65 16.95
N GLU A 24 -4.66 -34.46 16.48
CA GLU A 24 -3.65 -34.01 15.51
C GLU A 24 -4.30 -33.56 14.19
N PHE A 25 -5.29 -34.31 13.72
CA PHE A 25 -6.02 -33.96 12.50
C PHE A 25 -6.84 -32.66 12.64
N THR A 26 -7.56 -32.49 13.75
CA THR A 26 -8.35 -31.26 13.97
C THR A 26 -7.45 -30.05 14.16
N PHE A 27 -6.33 -30.18 14.85
CA PHE A 27 -5.35 -29.09 14.99
C PHE A 27 -4.79 -28.66 13.64
N SER A 28 -4.41 -29.62 12.79
CA SER A 28 -3.94 -29.35 11.44
C SER A 28 -5.02 -28.62 10.60
N MET A 29 -6.27 -29.08 10.65
CA MET A 29 -7.37 -28.42 9.93
C MET A 29 -7.62 -26.99 10.40
N VAL A 30 -7.56 -26.72 11.71
CA VAL A 30 -7.73 -25.36 12.26
C VAL A 30 -6.64 -24.42 11.73
N ILE A 31 -5.39 -24.88 11.65
CA ILE A 31 -4.29 -24.08 11.09
C ILE A 31 -4.57 -23.74 9.62
N VAL A 32 -5.02 -24.71 8.84
CA VAL A 32 -5.36 -24.49 7.42
C VAL A 32 -6.47 -23.46 7.27
N PHE A 33 -7.53 -23.53 8.10
CA PHE A 33 -8.60 -22.53 8.09
C PHE A 33 -8.10 -21.14 8.46
N LEU A 34 -7.22 -21.02 9.46
CA LEU A 34 -6.62 -19.74 9.83
C LEU A 34 -5.74 -19.17 8.71
N MET A 35 -4.99 -20.01 7.99
CA MET A 35 -4.22 -19.57 6.83
C MET A 35 -5.11 -19.02 5.72
N ILE A 36 -6.18 -19.74 5.35
CA ILE A 36 -7.12 -19.30 4.31
C ILE A 36 -7.79 -17.98 4.73
N TYR A 37 -8.23 -17.88 5.98
CA TYR A 37 -8.83 -16.67 6.52
C TYR A 37 -7.86 -15.48 6.50
N GLY A 38 -6.60 -15.71 6.88
CA GLY A 38 -5.54 -14.70 6.85
C GLY A 38 -5.32 -14.16 5.44
N VAL A 39 -5.22 -15.05 4.44
CA VAL A 39 -5.06 -14.66 3.03
C VAL A 39 -6.26 -13.84 2.55
N MET A 40 -7.48 -14.26 2.84
CA MET A 40 -8.69 -13.49 2.49
C MET A 40 -8.69 -12.09 3.11
N LYS A 41 -8.24 -11.95 4.37
CA LYS A 41 -8.15 -10.65 5.04
C LYS A 41 -7.11 -9.74 4.42
N VAL A 42 -5.95 -10.29 4.02
CA VAL A 42 -4.94 -9.53 3.29
C VAL A 42 -5.52 -9.04 1.97
N PHE A 43 -6.15 -9.90 1.17
CA PHE A 43 -6.76 -9.49 -0.10
C PHE A 43 -7.86 -8.43 0.07
N GLN A 44 -8.70 -8.56 1.10
CA GLN A 44 -9.72 -7.57 1.41
C GLN A 44 -9.08 -6.21 1.72
N TRP A 45 -8.04 -6.20 2.55
CA TRP A 45 -7.35 -4.98 2.94
C TRP A 45 -6.62 -4.33 1.76
N THR A 46 -5.82 -5.10 1.02
CA THR A 46 -5.09 -4.59 -0.16
C THR A 46 -6.05 -4.16 -1.26
N GLY A 47 -7.14 -4.90 -1.49
CA GLY A 47 -8.13 -4.56 -2.50
C GLY A 47 -8.83 -3.23 -2.20
N LEU A 48 -9.16 -2.99 -0.94
CA LEU A 48 -9.78 -1.73 -0.50
C LEU A 48 -8.79 -0.56 -0.56
N ASP A 49 -7.51 -0.78 -0.20
CA ASP A 49 -6.46 0.24 -0.33
C ASP A 49 -6.22 0.62 -1.79
N LEU A 50 -6.14 -0.36 -2.70
CA LEU A 50 -5.99 -0.12 -4.13
C LEU A 50 -7.20 0.63 -4.72
N ALA A 51 -8.41 0.26 -4.33
CA ALA A 51 -9.63 0.93 -4.79
C ALA A 51 -9.65 2.40 -4.34
N ASN A 52 -9.30 2.67 -3.08
CA ASN A 52 -9.25 4.04 -2.55
C ASN A 52 -8.18 4.88 -3.27
N ARG A 53 -7.00 4.31 -3.53
CA ARG A 53 -5.95 4.99 -4.30
C ARG A 53 -6.40 5.28 -5.73
N ARG A 54 -7.10 4.35 -6.38
CA ARG A 54 -7.66 4.59 -7.71
C ARG A 54 -8.59 5.79 -7.70
N ILE A 55 -9.52 5.84 -6.75
CA ILE A 55 -10.49 6.95 -6.63
C ILE A 55 -9.76 8.27 -6.39
N ALA A 56 -8.80 8.30 -5.47
CA ALA A 56 -8.00 9.50 -5.20
C ALA A 56 -7.20 9.95 -6.44
N HIS A 57 -6.59 9.01 -7.14
CA HIS A 57 -5.83 9.31 -8.36
C HIS A 57 -6.74 9.81 -9.49
N GLU A 58 -7.91 9.20 -9.68
CA GLU A 58 -8.91 9.64 -10.67
C GLU A 58 -9.45 11.04 -10.34
N SER A 59 -9.69 11.35 -9.06
CA SER A 59 -10.10 12.70 -8.64
C SER A 59 -9.04 13.77 -8.89
N LEU A 60 -7.76 13.42 -8.81
CA LEU A 60 -6.66 14.34 -9.13
C LEU A 60 -6.50 14.53 -10.64
N LEU A 61 -6.64 13.46 -11.43
CA LEU A 61 -6.51 13.55 -12.89
C LEU A 61 -7.67 14.31 -13.56
N VAL A 62 -8.89 14.17 -13.03
CA VAL A 62 -10.09 14.82 -13.57
C VAL A 62 -10.33 16.20 -12.95
N GLY A 63 -9.58 16.55 -11.90
CA GLY A 63 -9.63 17.88 -11.31
C GLY A 63 -9.26 18.98 -12.32
N ASP A 64 -9.83 20.16 -12.12
CA ASP A 64 -9.47 21.32 -12.94
C ASP A 64 -7.99 21.62 -12.77
N VAL A 65 -7.24 21.57 -13.87
CA VAL A 65 -5.86 22.05 -13.89
C VAL A 65 -5.91 23.55 -13.65
N LEU A 66 -5.24 24.02 -12.60
CA LEU A 66 -5.12 25.44 -12.31
C LEU A 66 -4.56 26.14 -13.56
N GLN A 67 -5.31 27.12 -14.07
CA GLN A 67 -4.93 27.84 -15.29
C GLN A 67 -3.59 28.59 -15.14
N ASP A 68 -3.22 28.88 -13.89
CA ASP A 68 -1.96 29.52 -13.49
C ASP A 68 -0.93 28.52 -12.93
N TYR A 69 -1.07 27.22 -13.22
CA TYR A 69 -0.10 26.20 -12.80
C TYR A 69 1.30 26.58 -13.34
N SER A 70 2.28 26.61 -12.44
CA SER A 70 3.66 27.07 -12.70
C SER A 70 3.79 28.51 -13.23
N ALA A 71 2.76 29.33 -13.09
CA ALA A 71 2.88 30.77 -13.29
C ALA A 71 3.82 31.37 -12.24
N CYS A 72 4.69 32.29 -12.65
CA CYS A 72 5.57 32.98 -11.72
C CYS A 72 4.77 33.95 -10.84
N GLN A 73 4.82 33.76 -9.52
CA GLN A 73 4.21 34.62 -8.51
C GLN A 73 5.15 35.75 -8.07
N GLY A 74 6.46 35.57 -8.23
CA GLY A 74 7.46 36.54 -7.81
C GLY A 74 8.71 36.48 -8.67
N TYR A 75 9.12 37.65 -9.18
CA TYR A 75 10.37 37.84 -9.90
C TYR A 75 11.39 38.54 -9.01
N GLN A 76 12.62 38.04 -8.98
CA GLN A 76 13.76 38.70 -8.37
C GLN A 76 14.74 39.12 -9.45
N SER A 77 15.29 40.34 -9.34
CA SER A 77 16.36 40.78 -10.23
C SER A 77 17.68 40.21 -9.74
N VAL A 78 18.34 39.43 -10.60
CA VAL A 78 19.63 38.78 -10.33
C VAL A 78 20.67 39.36 -11.29
N VAL A 79 21.88 39.57 -10.77
CA VAL A 79 23.01 40.07 -11.57
C VAL A 79 23.84 38.86 -11.99
N ASN A 80 24.04 38.69 -13.30
CA ASN A 80 24.98 37.70 -13.80
C ASN A 80 26.41 38.12 -13.41
N SER A 81 27.09 37.32 -12.61
CA SER A 81 28.45 37.63 -12.13
C SER A 81 29.52 37.60 -13.23
N VAL A 82 29.20 37.01 -14.39
CA VAL A 82 30.11 36.89 -15.54
C VAL A 82 29.90 38.03 -16.54
N THR A 83 28.64 38.38 -16.84
CA THR A 83 28.30 39.40 -17.85
C THR A 83 27.93 40.77 -17.26
N ASN A 84 27.74 40.88 -15.95
CA ASN A 84 27.17 42.05 -15.26
C ASN A 84 25.79 42.48 -15.79
N GLU A 85 25.09 41.59 -16.50
CA GLU A 85 23.74 41.84 -16.97
C GLU A 85 22.72 41.57 -15.86
N ILE A 86 21.71 42.42 -15.78
CA ILE A 86 20.58 42.25 -14.87
C ILE A 86 19.49 41.51 -15.62
N TYR A 87 19.08 40.36 -15.10
CA TYR A 87 17.93 39.60 -15.61
C TYR A 87 16.95 39.29 -14.48
N GLN A 88 15.69 39.03 -14.85
CA GLN A 88 14.67 38.63 -13.89
C GLN A 88 14.62 37.11 -13.82
N GLU A 89 14.75 36.58 -12.61
CA GLU A 89 14.60 35.17 -12.31
C GLU A 89 13.30 34.96 -11.53
N CYS A 90 12.54 33.92 -11.88
CA CYS A 90 11.37 33.55 -11.11
C CYS A 90 11.79 32.82 -9.84
N VAL A 91 11.46 33.38 -8.68
CA VAL A 91 11.82 32.81 -7.36
C VAL A 91 10.68 32.03 -6.74
N ASP A 92 9.43 32.41 -7.06
CA ASP A 92 8.23 31.80 -6.51
C ASP A 92 7.29 31.37 -7.64
N PHE A 93 6.96 30.09 -7.67
CA PHE A 93 6.02 29.52 -8.63
C PHE A 93 4.67 29.26 -7.96
N ASN A 94 3.58 29.56 -8.67
CA ASN A 94 2.23 29.18 -8.27
C ASN A 94 2.10 27.65 -8.41
N ARG A 95 2.27 26.99 -7.28
CA ARG A 95 2.48 25.54 -7.21
C ARG A 95 1.19 24.77 -6.92
N GLY A 96 0.08 25.46 -6.67
CA GLY A 96 -1.19 24.85 -6.26
C GLY A 96 -1.07 23.99 -5.00
N GLU A 97 -2.15 23.33 -4.59
CA GLU A 97 -2.11 22.33 -3.52
C GLU A 97 -1.43 21.02 -3.97
N GLU A 98 -1.33 20.78 -5.28
CA GLU A 98 -0.76 19.57 -5.88
C GLU A 98 0.77 19.46 -5.73
N ALA A 99 1.49 20.58 -5.63
CA ALA A 99 2.94 20.57 -5.42
C ALA A 99 3.38 20.15 -4.01
N ALA A 100 2.45 19.98 -3.07
CA ALA A 100 2.73 19.35 -1.78
C ALA A 100 2.85 17.81 -1.91
N GLY A 101 2.58 17.24 -3.09
CA GLY A 101 2.67 15.81 -3.37
C GLY A 101 4.08 15.30 -3.74
N PRO A 102 4.21 13.97 -3.93
CA PRO A 102 5.48 13.31 -4.27
C PRO A 102 6.08 13.75 -5.61
N LEU A 103 5.30 14.44 -6.46
CA LEU A 103 5.74 14.94 -7.77
C LEU A 103 6.87 15.98 -7.67
N LYS A 104 7.05 16.63 -6.52
CA LYS A 104 8.18 17.54 -6.24
C LYS A 104 9.56 16.88 -6.35
N GLN A 105 9.62 15.55 -6.23
CA GLN A 105 10.87 14.80 -6.38
C GLN A 105 11.19 14.46 -7.83
N ILE A 106 10.20 14.50 -8.73
CA ILE A 106 10.32 13.96 -10.09
C ILE A 106 10.60 15.07 -11.11
N ASP A 107 10.01 16.24 -10.94
CA ASP A 107 10.22 17.38 -11.83
C ASP A 107 10.55 18.65 -11.02
N SER A 108 11.75 19.19 -11.21
CA SER A 108 12.19 20.43 -10.55
C SER A 108 11.69 21.68 -11.26
N PHE A 109 11.30 21.56 -12.53
CA PHE A 109 10.85 22.65 -13.40
C PHE A 109 9.33 22.64 -13.63
N PHE A 110 8.64 21.58 -13.19
CA PHE A 110 7.19 21.41 -13.18
C PHE A 110 6.52 21.92 -14.47
N HIS A 111 6.64 21.13 -15.54
CA HIS A 111 5.80 21.37 -16.71
C HIS A 111 4.32 21.24 -16.35
N MET A 112 3.48 22.13 -16.90
CA MET A 112 2.04 22.12 -16.68
C MET A 112 1.46 20.75 -17.06
N PRO A 113 0.73 20.06 -16.16
CA PRO A 113 0.17 18.76 -16.47
C PRO A 113 -0.89 18.92 -17.56
N THR A 114 -0.80 18.11 -18.61
CA THR A 114 -1.83 18.03 -19.64
C THR A 114 -2.99 17.20 -19.08
N SER A 115 -4.20 17.74 -19.13
CA SER A 115 -5.42 16.97 -18.81
C SER A 115 -5.49 15.74 -19.70
N MET A 116 -5.65 14.57 -19.09
CA MET A 116 -5.93 13.31 -19.81
C MET A 116 -7.44 13.22 -20.01
N ASN A 117 -7.92 13.79 -21.11
CA ASN A 117 -9.30 13.64 -21.59
C ASN A 117 -9.40 12.46 -22.56
#